data_AF-A0AAP0KFE6-F1
#
_entry.id   AF-A0AAP0KFE6-F1
#
_cell.length_a   1.000
_cell.length_b   1.000
_cell.length_c   1.000
_cell.angle_alpha   90.00
_cell.angle_beta   90.00
_cell.angle_gamma   90.00
#
_symmetry.space_group_name_H-M   'P 1'
#
loop_
_entity.id
_entity.type
_entity.pdbx_description
1 polymer ?
#
loop_
_entity_poly.entity_id
_entity_poly.type
_entity_poly.pdbx_seq_one_letter_code
_entity_poly.pdbx_strand_id
1 'polypeptide(L)'
;MKKAIICVLAVVLAMVQLLLVEPSQAVNCVDVDKSLLPCITFLTGQVPEPAGGCCDGVKALKGMVTTTADKRQACNCVKQAAAHYQNIKDDAVSSLAGKCGAPVSFPISKNIDCNSTCLAFLVMLALWSCSAGSRGVLLNDVEITMLARHEQWMYLHGRVYKDATEKEKRFNVFKENVKYIEQFNKGGNHPYKLSVNEFADLTNEEFKATRNGYKGLCLEDKLARATASTFKYENVSAVPSTMDWRKKGVVTPVKDQGQCDFSGLIRA
;
A
#
# COMPACT_ATOMS: atom_id res chain seq x y z
N MET A 1 30.39 4.07 -12.28
CA MET A 1 30.98 4.17 -10.93
C MET A 1 31.31 5.61 -10.53
N LYS A 2 32.10 6.38 -11.29
CA LYS A 2 32.46 7.78 -10.93
C LYS A 2 31.26 8.71 -10.71
N LYS A 3 30.22 8.64 -11.56
CA LYS A 3 28.98 9.46 -11.42
C LYS A 3 28.15 9.10 -10.18
N ALA A 4 28.11 7.81 -9.80
CA ALA A 4 27.40 7.35 -8.60
C ALA A 4 28.13 7.77 -7.31
N ILE A 5 29.47 7.71 -7.31
CA ILE A 5 30.30 8.19 -6.19
C ILE A 5 30.14 9.71 -6.02
N ILE A 6 30.06 10.48 -7.12
CA ILE A 6 29.81 11.93 -7.08
C ILE A 6 28.41 12.23 -6.51
N CYS A 7 27.37 11.48 -6.89
CA CYS A 7 26.03 11.66 -6.30
C CYS A 7 26.00 11.32 -4.80
N VAL A 8 26.64 10.23 -4.38
CA VAL A 8 26.68 9.86 -2.96
C VAL A 8 27.48 10.88 -2.16
N LEU A 9 28.62 11.34 -2.67
CA LEU A 9 29.39 12.41 -2.03
C LEU A 9 28.63 13.74 -1.99
N ALA A 10 27.87 14.08 -3.03
CA ALA A 10 27.03 15.29 -3.04
C ALA A 10 25.88 15.19 -2.03
N VAL A 11 25.25 14.03 -1.89
CA VAL A 11 24.19 13.79 -0.89
C VAL A 11 24.77 13.82 0.52
N VAL A 12 25.93 13.20 0.76
CA VAL A 12 26.61 13.23 2.06
C VAL A 12 27.10 14.63 2.39
N LEU A 13 27.66 15.39 1.44
CA LEU A 13 28.00 16.80 1.64
C LEU A 13 26.76 17.65 1.94
N ALA A 14 25.65 17.44 1.22
CA ALA A 14 24.39 18.14 1.47
C ALA A 14 23.79 17.78 2.85
N MET A 15 23.90 16.53 3.28
CA MET A 15 23.50 16.10 4.63
C MET A 15 24.42 16.67 5.72
N VAL A 16 25.71 16.85 5.45
CA VAL A 16 26.66 17.49 6.39
C VAL A 16 26.43 19.01 6.44
N GLN A 17 26.05 19.65 5.33
CA GLN A 17 25.58 21.05 5.32
C GLN A 17 24.28 21.25 6.11
N LEU A 18 23.44 20.21 6.20
CA LEU A 18 22.23 20.16 7.05
C LEU A 18 22.54 20.08 8.57
N LEU A 19 23.75 19.67 8.97
CA LEU A 19 24.16 19.62 10.39
C LEU A 19 24.74 20.95 10.89
N LEU A 20 24.91 21.94 10.01
CA LEU A 20 25.36 23.30 10.34
C LEU A 20 24.28 24.35 10.03
N VAL A 21 23.02 24.02 10.31
CA VAL A 21 21.95 25.03 10.23
C VAL A 21 22.11 26.00 11.41
N GLU A 22 22.66 27.17 11.12
CA GLU A 22 22.62 28.32 12.02
C GLU A 22 21.16 28.77 12.23
N PRO A 23 20.80 29.31 13.41
CA PRO A 23 19.47 29.86 13.64
C PRO A 23 19.29 31.13 12.79
N SER A 24 18.58 31.04 11.67
CA SER A 24 18.25 32.23 10.87
C SER A 24 17.11 33.04 11.51
N GLN A 25 17.16 34.36 11.34
CA GLN A 25 16.36 35.36 12.04
C GLN A 25 14.84 35.10 12.01
N ALA A 26 14.23 35.20 13.19
CA ALA A 26 12.90 34.70 13.49
C ALA A 26 11.76 35.51 12.83
N VAL A 27 10.95 34.87 11.99
CA VAL A 27 9.59 35.32 11.68
C VAL A 27 8.79 35.41 12.98
N ASN A 28 8.31 36.61 13.31
CA ASN A 28 7.52 36.86 14.52
C ASN A 28 6.02 36.71 14.23
N CYS A 29 5.30 36.01 15.11
CA CYS A 29 3.85 35.84 14.99
C CYS A 29 3.10 37.18 15.03
N VAL A 30 3.63 38.20 15.70
CA VAL A 30 3.03 39.54 15.73
C VAL A 30 2.94 40.16 14.33
N ASP A 31 3.97 39.96 13.49
CA ASP A 31 4.00 40.52 12.13
C ASP A 31 3.13 39.69 11.18
N VAL A 32 3.00 38.39 11.46
CA VAL A 32 2.06 37.50 10.76
C VAL A 32 0.62 37.91 11.04
N ASP A 33 0.28 38.14 12.31
CA ASP A 33 -1.06 38.56 12.72
C ASP A 33 -1.42 39.91 12.09
N LYS A 34 -0.53 40.90 12.18
CA LYS A 34 -0.73 42.23 11.54
C LYS A 34 -1.01 42.13 10.05
N SER A 35 -0.33 41.20 9.36
CA SER A 35 -0.51 40.98 7.92
C SER A 35 -1.83 40.29 7.58
N LEU A 36 -2.42 39.53 8.51
CA LEU A 36 -3.67 38.78 8.31
C LEU A 36 -4.92 39.44 8.89
N LEU A 37 -4.77 40.40 9.82
CA LEU A 37 -5.88 41.16 10.40
C LEU A 37 -6.85 41.72 9.34
N PRO A 38 -6.39 42.33 8.22
CA PRO A 38 -7.30 42.88 7.21
C PRO A 38 -8.10 41.81 6.45
N CYS A 39 -7.74 40.52 6.57
CA CYS A 39 -8.39 39.42 5.87
C CYS A 39 -9.57 38.81 6.64
N ILE A 40 -9.74 39.13 7.93
CA ILE A 40 -10.71 38.46 8.80
C ILE A 40 -12.14 38.60 8.28
N THR A 41 -12.53 39.77 7.76
CA THR A 41 -13.88 40.02 7.26
C THR A 41 -14.22 39.13 6.06
N PHE A 42 -13.23 38.86 5.19
CA PHE A 42 -13.38 37.91 4.08
C PHE A 42 -13.38 36.47 4.58
N LEU A 43 -12.44 36.11 5.47
CA LEU A 43 -12.29 34.76 6.02
C LEU A 43 -13.50 34.30 6.86
N THR A 44 -14.24 35.24 7.45
CA THR A 44 -15.49 34.97 8.20
C THR A 44 -16.74 35.10 7.32
N GLY A 45 -16.59 35.47 6.04
CA GLY A 45 -17.68 35.58 5.08
C GLY A 45 -18.57 36.81 5.25
N GLN A 46 -18.08 37.88 5.88
CA GLN A 46 -18.77 39.17 5.97
C GLN A 46 -18.73 39.96 4.66
N VAL A 47 -17.68 39.74 3.85
CA VAL A 47 -17.53 40.35 2.52
C VAL A 47 -17.21 39.29 1.45
N PRO A 48 -17.70 39.46 0.21
CA PRO A 48 -17.48 38.48 -0.86
C PRO A 48 -16.08 38.55 -1.48
N GLU A 49 -15.34 39.64 -1.25
CA GLU A 49 -13.99 39.86 -1.79
C GLU A 49 -13.02 40.38 -0.73
N PRO A 50 -11.74 39.98 -0.79
CA PRO A 50 -10.72 40.47 0.14
C PRO A 50 -10.40 41.95 -0.13
N ALA A 51 -10.28 42.73 0.93
CA ALA A 51 -9.85 44.13 0.83
C ALA A 51 -8.42 44.23 0.27
N GLY A 52 -8.07 45.35 -0.37
CA GLY A 52 -6.72 45.59 -0.89
C GLY A 52 -5.63 45.34 0.16
N GLY A 53 -5.83 45.85 1.38
CA GLY A 53 -4.90 45.64 2.51
C GLY A 53 -4.76 44.17 2.95
N CYS A 54 -5.77 43.32 2.70
CA CYS A 54 -5.64 41.89 2.93
C CYS A 54 -4.69 41.24 1.91
N CYS A 55 -4.85 41.59 0.63
CA CYS A 55 -3.96 41.06 -0.40
C CYS A 55 -2.54 41.61 -0.30
N ASP A 56 -2.36 42.84 0.17
CA ASP A 56 -1.04 43.40 0.44
C ASP A 56 -0.35 42.67 1.60
N GLY A 57 -1.09 42.35 2.67
CA GLY A 57 -0.60 41.53 3.77
C GLY A 57 -0.21 40.11 3.35
N VAL A 58 -1.02 39.45 2.51
CA VAL A 58 -0.71 38.12 1.96
C VAL A 58 0.54 38.15 1.07
N LYS A 59 0.73 39.20 0.27
CA LYS A 59 1.94 39.39 -0.55
C LYS A 59 3.17 39.67 0.31
N ALA A 60 3.04 40.46 1.37
CA ALA A 60 4.11 40.73 2.33
C ALA A 60 4.55 39.45 3.05
N LEU A 61 3.59 38.61 3.47
CA LEU A 61 3.85 37.30 4.05
C LEU A 61 4.67 36.39 3.12
N LYS A 62 4.34 36.36 1.83
CA LYS A 62 5.12 35.63 0.83
C LYS A 62 6.59 36.11 0.78
N GLY A 63 6.83 37.40 0.98
CA GLY A 63 8.18 37.99 1.05
C GLY A 63 8.93 37.65 2.34
N MET A 64 8.21 37.45 3.45
CA MET A 64 8.79 37.11 4.76
C MET A 64 9.13 35.63 4.90
N VAL A 65 8.42 34.73 4.22
CA VAL A 65 8.61 33.26 4.35
C VAL A 65 9.54 32.66 3.30
N THR A 66 10.78 33.16 3.25
CA THR A 66 11.76 32.76 2.23
C THR A 66 12.32 31.36 2.49
N THR A 67 12.60 31.01 3.75
CA THR A 67 13.21 29.72 4.11
C THR A 67 12.16 28.71 4.57
N THR A 68 12.55 27.43 4.63
CA THR A 68 11.68 26.38 5.16
C THR A 68 11.43 26.53 6.66
N ALA A 69 12.38 27.10 7.41
CA ALA A 69 12.21 27.44 8.81
C ALA A 69 11.16 28.56 8.98
N ASP A 70 11.23 29.60 8.14
CA ASP A 70 10.28 30.72 8.14
C ASP A 70 8.87 30.26 7.80
N LYS A 71 8.71 29.38 6.80
CA LYS A 71 7.42 28.79 6.43
C LYS A 71 6.81 27.97 7.56
N ARG A 72 7.63 27.17 8.26
CA ARG A 72 7.18 26.39 9.43
C ARG A 72 6.77 27.30 10.58
N GLN A 73 7.56 28.33 10.85
CA GLN A 73 7.28 29.30 11.91
C GLN A 73 6.00 30.10 11.62
N ALA A 74 5.86 30.63 10.41
CA ALA A 74 4.65 31.33 9.97
C ALA A 74 3.41 30.41 10.03
N CYS A 75 3.52 29.15 9.61
CA CYS A 75 2.42 28.18 9.72
C CYS A 75 1.95 28.00 11.18
N ASN A 76 2.89 27.88 12.12
CA ASN A 76 2.56 27.78 13.55
C ASN A 76 1.87 29.05 14.07
N CYS A 77 2.34 30.23 13.65
CA CYS A 77 1.70 31.51 13.99
C CYS A 77 0.27 31.60 13.45
N VAL A 78 0.06 31.25 12.17
CA VAL A 78 -1.28 31.25 11.55
C VAL A 78 -2.21 30.27 12.25
N LYS A 79 -1.71 29.09 12.68
CA LYS A 79 -2.48 28.12 13.45
C LYS A 79 -2.94 28.68 14.80
N GLN A 80 -2.07 29.40 15.50
CA GLN A 80 -2.42 30.09 16.75
C GLN A 80 -3.46 31.20 16.51
N ALA A 81 -3.25 32.04 15.49
CA ALA A 81 -4.17 33.10 15.11
C ALA A 81 -5.57 32.56 14.75
N ALA A 82 -5.62 31.48 13.95
CA ALA A 82 -6.86 30.83 13.54
C ALA A 82 -7.64 30.20 14.71
N ALA A 83 -6.97 29.87 15.82
CA ALA A 83 -7.64 29.37 17.02
C ALA A 83 -8.47 30.45 17.74
N HIS A 84 -8.13 31.73 17.56
CA HIS A 84 -8.88 32.85 18.15
C HIS A 84 -10.22 33.14 17.47
N TYR A 85 -10.44 32.62 16.25
CA TYR A 85 -11.67 32.85 15.48
C TYR A 85 -12.44 31.54 15.31
N GLN A 86 -13.69 31.53 15.77
CA GLN A 86 -14.51 30.31 15.71
C GLN A 86 -15.18 30.08 14.36
N ASN A 87 -15.38 31.14 13.55
CA ASN A 87 -16.20 31.12 12.32
C ASN A 87 -15.39 31.37 11.04
N ILE A 88 -14.17 30.83 10.93
CA ILE A 88 -13.40 30.89 9.68
C ILE A 88 -13.96 29.85 8.70
N LYS A 89 -14.22 30.26 7.46
CA LYS A 89 -14.67 29.35 6.40
C LYS A 89 -13.49 28.81 5.58
N ASP A 90 -13.39 27.49 5.45
CA ASP A 90 -12.27 26.81 4.77
C ASP A 90 -12.21 27.09 3.25
N ASP A 91 -13.34 27.42 2.62
CA ASP A 91 -13.45 27.82 1.22
C ASP A 91 -12.88 29.23 0.97
N ALA A 92 -13.11 30.16 1.89
CA ALA A 92 -12.49 31.49 1.86
C ALA A 92 -10.97 31.40 2.03
N VAL A 93 -10.51 30.53 2.93
CA VAL A 93 -9.09 30.26 3.16
C VAL A 93 -8.40 29.72 1.89
N SER A 94 -9.03 28.74 1.23
CA SER A 94 -8.50 28.11 0.01
C SER A 94 -8.49 29.05 -1.20
N SER A 95 -9.45 29.97 -1.28
CA SER A 95 -9.59 30.91 -2.40
C SER A 95 -8.80 32.22 -2.23
N LEU A 96 -8.36 32.55 -1.02
CA LEU A 96 -7.65 33.81 -0.71
C LEU A 96 -6.36 33.98 -1.54
N ALA A 97 -5.54 32.94 -1.60
CA ALA A 97 -4.29 32.95 -2.37
C ALA A 97 -4.52 33.19 -3.87
N GLY A 98 -5.56 32.57 -4.42
CA GLY A 98 -5.97 32.76 -5.82
C GLY A 98 -6.48 34.17 -6.09
N LYS A 99 -7.37 34.70 -5.22
CA LYS A 99 -7.93 36.05 -5.34
C LYS A 99 -6.89 37.16 -5.18
N CYS A 100 -5.86 36.95 -4.36
CA CYS A 100 -4.79 37.92 -4.14
C CYS A 100 -3.59 37.78 -5.11
N GLY A 101 -3.64 36.85 -6.07
CA GLY A 101 -2.56 36.64 -7.04
C GLY A 101 -1.25 36.14 -6.42
N ALA A 102 -1.33 35.50 -5.26
CA ALA A 102 -0.20 34.99 -4.51
C ALA A 102 -0.36 33.47 -4.33
N PRO A 103 0.10 32.64 -5.28
CA PRO A 103 0.00 31.18 -5.16
C PRO A 103 0.82 30.73 -3.95
N VAL A 104 0.12 30.41 -2.87
CA VAL A 104 0.72 29.82 -1.66
C VAL A 104 0.99 28.35 -1.94
N SER A 105 2.21 27.91 -1.65
CA SER A 105 2.70 26.56 -1.94
C SER A 105 2.45 25.57 -0.81
N PHE A 106 1.53 25.90 0.10
CA PHE A 106 1.14 25.05 1.21
C PHE A 106 -0.38 25.05 1.36
N PRO A 107 -0.98 23.91 1.73
CA PRO A 107 -2.39 23.87 2.09
C PRO A 107 -2.60 24.78 3.31
N ILE A 108 -3.73 25.48 3.37
CA ILE A 108 -4.11 26.30 4.52
C ILE A 108 -5.40 25.68 5.08
N SER A 109 -5.30 25.01 6.21
CA SER A 109 -6.40 24.35 6.90
C SER A 109 -6.09 24.33 8.39
N LYS A 110 -7.14 24.42 9.21
CA LYS A 110 -7.08 24.52 10.67
C LYS A 110 -6.36 23.32 11.33
N ASN A 111 -6.32 22.19 10.64
CA ASN A 111 -5.75 20.92 11.13
C ASN A 111 -4.40 20.58 10.49
N ILE A 112 -3.70 21.54 9.91
CA ILE A 112 -2.44 21.26 9.22
C ILE A 112 -1.29 21.03 10.20
N ASP A 113 -0.58 19.94 9.96
CA ASP A 113 0.73 19.68 10.56
C ASP A 113 1.78 20.54 9.86
N CYS A 114 2.12 21.67 10.50
CA CYS A 114 3.15 22.62 10.06
C CYS A 114 4.57 22.00 9.97
N ASN A 115 4.73 20.72 10.33
CA ASN A 115 5.96 19.96 10.20
C ASN A 115 6.05 19.16 8.88
N SER A 116 4.94 18.99 8.15
CA SER A 116 4.87 18.09 6.99
C SER A 116 5.23 18.74 5.65
N THR A 117 5.31 20.07 5.58
CA THR A 117 5.56 20.82 4.32
C THR A 117 7.03 20.84 3.88
N CYS A 118 7.96 20.36 4.71
CA CYS A 118 9.38 20.26 4.40
C CYS A 118 9.69 19.10 3.43
N LEU A 119 8.92 18.00 3.51
CA LEU A 119 9.15 16.78 2.71
C LEU A 119 8.63 16.90 1.27
N ALA A 120 7.53 17.62 1.06
CA ALA A 120 6.90 17.74 -0.26
C ALA A 120 7.78 18.50 -1.28
N PHE A 121 8.50 19.54 -0.84
CA PHE A 121 9.41 20.29 -1.72
C PHE A 121 10.66 19.50 -2.11
N LEU A 122 11.17 18.64 -1.22
CA LEU A 122 12.26 17.72 -1.52
C LEU A 122 11.84 16.64 -2.54
N VAL A 123 10.58 16.18 -2.46
CA VAL A 123 10.00 15.25 -3.43
C VAL A 123 9.83 15.93 -4.81
N MET A 124 9.39 17.19 -4.85
CA MET A 124 9.20 17.91 -6.12
C MET A 124 10.53 18.27 -6.81
N LEU A 125 11.58 18.61 -6.06
CA LEU A 125 12.93 18.82 -6.62
C LEU A 125 13.59 17.51 -7.07
N ALA A 126 13.38 16.42 -6.32
CA ALA A 126 13.83 15.08 -6.73
C ALA A 126 13.13 14.61 -8.02
N LEU A 127 11.83 14.92 -8.16
CA LEU A 127 11.04 14.63 -9.36
C LEU A 127 11.49 15.47 -10.56
N TRP A 128 11.92 16.72 -10.36
CA TRP A 128 12.38 17.56 -11.47
C TRP A 128 13.79 17.21 -11.96
N SER A 129 14.63 16.61 -11.12
CA SER A 129 15.90 16.02 -11.54
C SER A 129 15.75 14.74 -12.38
N CYS A 130 14.53 14.26 -12.62
CA CYS A 130 14.23 13.06 -13.40
C CYS A 130 13.39 13.36 -14.66
N SER A 131 13.74 14.40 -15.44
CA SER A 131 13.15 14.62 -16.78
C SER A 131 14.11 14.32 -17.94
N ALA A 132 15.14 13.51 -17.71
CA ALA A 132 15.95 12.93 -18.78
C ALA A 132 16.09 11.41 -18.58
N GLY A 133 14.98 10.69 -18.73
CA GLY A 133 14.95 9.22 -18.69
C GLY A 133 13.53 8.66 -18.57
N SER A 134 13.03 8.07 -19.65
CA SER A 134 11.68 7.53 -19.84
C SER A 134 11.23 6.48 -18.80
N ARG A 135 9.90 6.35 -18.59
CA ARG A 135 9.17 5.16 -18.05
C ARG A 135 9.47 4.72 -16.60
N GLY A 136 9.22 5.58 -15.60
CA GLY A 136 9.45 5.24 -14.18
C GLY A 136 8.25 5.21 -13.22
N VAL A 137 7.00 5.45 -13.65
CA VAL A 137 5.87 5.71 -12.72
C VAL A 137 4.91 4.52 -12.53
N LEU A 138 5.03 3.41 -13.27
CA LEU A 138 4.08 2.29 -13.19
C LEU A 138 4.43 1.18 -12.17
N LEU A 139 5.59 1.25 -11.51
CA LEU A 139 6.05 0.14 -10.65
C LEU A 139 5.50 0.22 -9.20
N ASN A 140 5.24 1.41 -8.67
CA ASN A 140 4.77 1.57 -7.28
C ASN A 140 3.29 1.23 -7.11
N ASP A 141 2.43 1.52 -8.10
CA ASP A 141 1.00 1.27 -7.99
C ASP A 141 0.66 -0.24 -7.99
N VAL A 142 1.39 -1.03 -8.79
CA VAL A 142 1.20 -2.49 -8.86
C VAL A 142 1.64 -3.16 -7.56
N GLU A 143 2.74 -2.69 -6.97
CA GLU A 143 3.27 -3.24 -5.71
C GLU A 143 2.37 -2.91 -4.52
N ILE A 144 1.85 -1.67 -4.44
CA ILE A 144 0.86 -1.26 -3.43
C ILE A 144 -0.43 -2.08 -3.57
N THR A 145 -0.90 -2.30 -4.80
CA THR A 145 -2.12 -3.06 -5.06
C THR A 145 -1.97 -4.53 -4.64
N MET A 146 -0.83 -5.16 -4.94
CA MET A 146 -0.59 -6.55 -4.54
C MET A 146 -0.43 -6.69 -3.03
N LEU A 147 0.21 -5.71 -2.37
CA LEU A 147 0.32 -5.69 -0.92
C LEU A 147 -1.06 -5.66 -0.25
N ALA A 148 -1.94 -4.73 -0.65
CA ALA A 148 -3.30 -4.66 -0.12
C ALA A 148 -4.09 -5.96 -0.34
N ARG A 149 -3.93 -6.58 -1.51
CA ARG A 149 -4.56 -7.87 -1.83
C ARG A 149 -4.04 -9.02 -0.95
N HIS A 150 -2.73 -9.03 -0.66
CA HIS A 150 -2.13 -10.01 0.25
C HIS A 150 -2.63 -9.83 1.69
N GLU A 151 -2.73 -8.60 2.18
CA GLU A 151 -3.23 -8.33 3.54
C GLU A 151 -4.71 -8.73 3.69
N GLN A 152 -5.54 -8.44 2.68
CA GLN A 152 -6.93 -8.91 2.68
C GLN A 152 -7.02 -10.44 2.64
N TRP A 153 -6.19 -11.09 1.82
CA TRP A 153 -6.14 -12.55 1.76
C TRP A 153 -5.68 -13.16 3.10
N MET A 154 -4.70 -12.54 3.77
CA MET A 154 -4.24 -12.97 5.09
C MET A 154 -5.36 -12.89 6.12
N TYR A 155 -6.13 -11.80 6.12
CA TYR A 155 -7.28 -11.63 7.00
C TYR A 155 -8.33 -12.73 6.77
N LEU A 156 -8.70 -12.98 5.52
CA LEU A 156 -9.72 -13.98 5.15
C LEU A 156 -9.33 -15.41 5.53
N HIS A 157 -8.03 -15.73 5.50
CA HIS A 157 -7.52 -17.09 5.79
C HIS A 157 -6.84 -17.20 7.16
N GLY A 158 -6.98 -16.18 8.02
CA GLY A 158 -6.39 -16.16 9.36
C GLY A 158 -4.87 -16.35 9.38
N ARG A 159 -4.15 -15.83 8.37
CA ARG A 159 -2.70 -16.03 8.22
C ARG A 159 -1.93 -15.04 9.07
N VAL A 160 -1.06 -15.57 9.94
CA VAL A 160 -0.16 -14.80 10.78
C VAL A 160 1.24 -15.38 10.60
N TYR A 161 2.22 -14.52 10.28
CA TYR A 161 3.61 -14.91 10.09
C TYR A 161 4.44 -14.62 11.33
N LYS A 162 5.54 -15.37 11.49
CA LYS A 162 6.44 -15.27 12.63
C LYS A 162 7.11 -13.90 12.73
N ASP A 163 7.58 -13.38 11.60
CA ASP A 163 8.34 -12.13 11.52
C ASP A 163 8.17 -11.47 10.13
N ALA A 164 8.71 -10.25 9.99
CA ALA A 164 8.63 -9.47 8.77
C ALA A 164 9.34 -10.15 7.59
N THR A 165 10.44 -10.86 7.84
CA THR A 165 11.20 -11.57 6.81
C THR A 165 10.39 -12.73 6.23
N GLU A 166 9.72 -13.52 7.08
CA GLU A 166 8.81 -14.57 6.62
C GLU A 166 7.60 -13.97 5.89
N LYS A 167 7.02 -12.86 6.39
CA LYS A 167 5.92 -12.15 5.70
C LYS A 167 6.36 -11.69 4.29
N GLU A 168 7.56 -11.15 4.14
CA GLU A 168 8.11 -10.71 2.86
C GLU A 168 8.32 -11.90 1.90
N LYS A 169 8.92 -12.99 2.39
CA LYS A 169 9.10 -14.23 1.60
C LYS A 169 7.75 -14.75 1.10
N ARG A 170 6.76 -14.85 2.00
CA ARG A 170 5.40 -15.33 1.70
C ARG A 170 4.67 -14.41 0.74
N PHE A 171 4.86 -13.09 0.88
CA PHE A 171 4.32 -12.10 -0.05
C PHE A 171 4.89 -12.27 -1.47
N ASN A 172 6.18 -12.56 -1.61
CA ASN A 172 6.78 -12.83 -2.92
C ASN A 172 6.19 -14.07 -3.58
N VAL A 173 6.02 -15.17 -2.84
CA VAL A 173 5.36 -16.39 -3.33
C VAL A 173 3.90 -16.11 -3.73
N PHE A 174 3.17 -15.36 -2.90
CA PHE A 174 1.80 -14.94 -3.19
C PHE A 174 1.69 -14.15 -4.49
N LYS A 175 2.58 -13.17 -4.70
CA LYS A 175 2.63 -12.39 -5.96
C LYS A 175 2.83 -13.28 -7.18
N GLU A 176 3.76 -14.23 -7.11
CA GLU A 176 4.05 -15.16 -8.20
C GLU A 176 2.85 -16.06 -8.50
N ASN A 177 2.21 -16.61 -7.46
CA ASN A 177 1.04 -17.48 -7.61
C ASN A 177 -0.17 -16.71 -8.18
N VAL A 178 -0.45 -15.50 -7.71
CA VAL A 178 -1.52 -14.65 -8.24
C VAL A 178 -1.28 -14.34 -9.73
N LYS A 179 -0.05 -13.96 -10.07
CA LYS A 179 0.34 -13.69 -11.46
C LYS A 179 0.14 -14.92 -12.34
N TYR A 180 0.54 -16.10 -11.85
CA TYR A 180 0.33 -17.37 -12.55
C TYR A 180 -1.17 -17.67 -12.78
N ILE A 181 -2.00 -17.50 -11.75
CA ILE A 181 -3.45 -17.70 -11.85
C ILE A 181 -4.07 -16.78 -12.91
N GLU A 182 -3.71 -15.50 -12.90
CA GLU A 182 -4.24 -14.53 -13.85
C GLU A 182 -3.80 -14.81 -15.29
N GLN A 183 -2.54 -15.21 -15.49
CA GLN A 183 -2.03 -15.60 -16.80
C GLN A 183 -2.73 -16.87 -17.32
N PHE A 184 -2.86 -17.89 -16.47
CA PHE A 184 -3.53 -19.14 -16.82
C PHE A 184 -4.99 -18.92 -17.23
N ASN A 185 -5.73 -18.13 -16.45
CA ASN A 185 -7.14 -17.86 -16.72
C ASN A 185 -7.36 -16.96 -17.95
N LYS A 186 -6.42 -16.07 -18.28
CA LYS A 186 -6.47 -15.24 -19.50
C LYS A 186 -6.31 -16.05 -20.78
N GLY A 187 -5.56 -17.15 -20.73
CA GLY A 187 -5.30 -18.02 -21.89
C GLY A 187 -6.53 -18.75 -22.43
N GLY A 188 -7.61 -18.86 -21.65
CA GLY A 188 -8.94 -19.28 -22.09
C GLY A 188 -9.10 -20.74 -22.59
N ASN A 189 -8.01 -21.50 -22.74
CA ASN A 189 -8.01 -22.81 -23.41
C ASN A 189 -7.98 -24.00 -22.43
N HIS A 190 -8.50 -23.83 -21.22
CA HIS A 190 -8.44 -24.85 -20.17
C HIS A 190 -9.85 -25.24 -19.71
N PRO A 191 -10.12 -26.54 -19.48
CA PRO A 191 -11.43 -27.01 -18.98
C PRO A 191 -11.66 -26.66 -17.49
N TYR A 192 -10.76 -25.91 -16.87
CA TYR A 192 -10.84 -25.45 -15.49
C TYR A 192 -10.22 -24.06 -15.34
N LYS A 193 -10.52 -23.42 -14.21
CA LYS A 193 -9.97 -22.12 -13.82
C LYS A 193 -9.23 -22.26 -12.50
N LEU A 194 -8.20 -21.44 -12.33
CA LEU A 194 -7.49 -21.31 -11.07
C LEU A 194 -8.05 -20.14 -10.26
N SER A 195 -7.92 -20.21 -8.94
CA SER A 195 -8.33 -19.13 -8.03
C SER A 195 -7.38 -19.04 -6.86
N VAL A 196 -7.33 -17.86 -6.24
CA VAL A 196 -6.54 -17.64 -5.03
C VAL A 196 -7.24 -18.36 -3.88
N ASN A 197 -6.57 -19.34 -3.28
CA ASN A 197 -7.09 -20.17 -2.19
C ASN A 197 -6.16 -20.07 -0.96
N GLU A 198 -6.39 -20.90 0.04
CA GLU A 198 -5.61 -20.92 1.29
C GLU A 198 -4.12 -21.27 1.12
N PHE A 199 -3.71 -21.79 -0.04
CA PHE A 199 -2.34 -22.21 -0.35
C PHE A 199 -1.58 -21.19 -1.18
N ALA A 200 -2.14 -19.99 -1.38
CA ALA A 200 -1.57 -19.01 -2.29
C ALA A 200 -0.19 -18.48 -1.88
N ASP A 201 0.25 -18.67 -0.63
CA ASP A 201 1.57 -18.27 -0.12
C ASP A 201 2.58 -19.43 0.00
N LEU A 202 2.25 -20.61 -0.54
CA LEU A 202 3.12 -21.77 -0.58
C LEU A 202 3.68 -21.99 -1.98
N THR A 203 4.93 -22.46 -2.06
CA THR A 203 5.45 -23.00 -3.33
C THR A 203 4.87 -24.39 -3.60
N ASN A 204 4.99 -24.88 -4.83
CA ASN A 204 4.55 -26.23 -5.17
C ASN A 204 5.28 -27.31 -4.36
N GLU A 205 6.56 -27.09 -4.04
CA GLU A 205 7.40 -27.98 -3.26
C GLU A 205 6.94 -28.01 -1.80
N GLU A 206 6.70 -26.84 -1.21
CA GLU A 206 6.17 -26.72 0.16
C GLU A 206 4.77 -27.33 0.27
N PHE A 207 3.90 -27.08 -0.71
CA PHE A 207 2.57 -27.67 -0.78
C PHE A 207 2.64 -29.20 -0.85
N LYS A 208 3.48 -29.75 -1.74
CA LYS A 208 3.65 -31.22 -1.86
C LYS A 208 4.20 -31.82 -0.56
N ALA A 209 5.22 -31.20 0.04
CA ALA A 209 5.84 -31.69 1.26
C ALA A 209 4.87 -31.74 2.45
N THR A 210 3.91 -30.81 2.51
CA THR A 210 2.99 -30.68 3.66
C THR A 210 1.61 -31.30 3.44
N ARG A 211 1.18 -31.45 2.17
CA ARG A 211 -0.18 -31.91 1.83
C ARG A 211 -0.22 -33.21 1.03
N ASN A 212 0.89 -33.69 0.48
CA ASN A 212 0.96 -34.93 -0.28
C ASN A 212 1.95 -35.92 0.36
N GLY A 213 1.50 -36.70 1.35
CA GLY A 213 2.29 -37.81 1.90
C GLY A 213 1.85 -39.18 1.38
N TYR A 214 1.37 -39.25 0.15
CA TYR A 214 1.20 -40.53 -0.55
C TYR A 214 2.59 -41.09 -0.83
N LYS A 215 3.13 -41.81 0.14
CA LYS A 215 4.24 -42.74 -0.06
C LYS A 215 3.63 -43.94 -0.77
N GLY A 216 3.63 -43.89 -2.11
CA GLY A 216 3.29 -45.06 -2.90
C GLY A 216 3.97 -46.26 -2.29
N LEU A 217 3.19 -47.26 -1.90
CA LEU A 217 3.71 -48.47 -1.29
C LEU A 217 4.74 -49.05 -2.27
N CYS A 218 6.03 -48.87 -1.99
CA CYS A 218 7.09 -49.67 -2.58
C CYS A 218 6.97 -51.08 -1.99
N LEU A 219 5.87 -51.77 -2.32
CA LEU A 219 5.75 -53.19 -2.09
C LEU A 219 6.65 -53.84 -3.14
N GLU A 220 7.83 -54.27 -2.71
CA GLU A 220 8.51 -55.32 -3.44
C GLU A 220 7.53 -56.48 -3.63
N ASP A 221 7.30 -56.77 -4.90
CA ASP A 221 6.11 -57.32 -5.52
C ASP A 221 5.87 -58.82 -5.26
N LYS A 222 6.34 -59.39 -4.15
CA LYS A 222 6.50 -60.86 -4.06
C LYS A 222 5.67 -61.60 -3.01
N LEU A 223 5.10 -60.95 -1.98
CA LEU A 223 4.35 -61.70 -0.94
C LEU A 223 2.87 -61.29 -0.78
N ALA A 224 2.49 -60.05 -1.11
CA ALA A 224 1.12 -59.56 -0.88
C ALA A 224 0.09 -59.98 -1.96
N ARG A 225 0.53 -60.45 -3.13
CA ARG A 225 -0.36 -60.83 -4.25
C ARG A 225 -0.99 -62.21 -4.07
N ALA A 226 -0.52 -63.03 -3.12
CA ALA A 226 -0.95 -64.42 -2.98
C ALA A 226 -2.27 -64.62 -2.21
N THR A 227 -2.74 -63.64 -1.44
CA THR A 227 -3.93 -63.80 -0.56
C THR A 227 -4.96 -62.68 -0.65
N ALA A 228 -4.73 -61.65 -1.45
CA ALA A 228 -5.72 -60.59 -1.66
C ALA A 228 -6.76 -61.04 -2.71
N SER A 229 -8.01 -61.25 -2.28
CA SER A 229 -9.13 -61.40 -3.24
C SER A 229 -9.17 -60.14 -4.11
N THR A 230 -8.81 -60.28 -5.38
CA THR A 230 -8.88 -59.16 -6.31
C THR A 230 -10.36 -58.82 -6.47
N PHE A 231 -10.75 -57.60 -6.12
CA PHE A 231 -12.13 -57.15 -6.28
C PHE A 231 -12.53 -57.32 -7.76
N LYS A 232 -13.56 -58.13 -8.00
CA LYS A 232 -14.09 -58.42 -9.33
C LYS A 232 -15.60 -58.27 -9.29
N TYR A 233 -16.14 -57.49 -10.21
CA TYR A 233 -17.58 -57.34 -10.35
C TYR A 233 -18.19 -58.67 -10.80
N GLU A 234 -19.30 -59.04 -10.17
CA GLU A 234 -19.95 -60.33 -10.43
C GLU A 234 -20.78 -60.30 -11.73
N ASN A 235 -21.67 -59.30 -11.90
CA ASN A 235 -22.38 -59.05 -13.16
C ASN A 235 -22.98 -57.63 -13.18
N VAL A 236 -22.47 -56.73 -14.03
CA VAL A 236 -22.94 -55.33 -14.13
C VAL A 236 -23.43 -55.07 -15.54
N SER A 237 -24.75 -55.03 -15.72
CA SER A 237 -25.38 -54.93 -17.05
C SER A 237 -25.79 -53.51 -17.44
N ALA A 238 -25.96 -52.60 -16.47
CA ALA A 238 -26.44 -51.24 -16.70
C ALA A 238 -25.69 -50.23 -15.81
N VAL A 239 -24.64 -49.63 -16.35
CA VAL A 239 -23.91 -48.51 -15.72
C VAL A 239 -24.50 -47.20 -16.24
N PRO A 240 -24.94 -46.28 -15.36
CA PRO A 240 -25.48 -45.00 -15.80
C PRO A 240 -24.38 -44.11 -16.41
N SER A 241 -24.77 -43.25 -17.34
CA SER A 241 -23.85 -42.30 -18.00
C SER A 241 -23.28 -41.23 -17.06
N THR A 242 -23.94 -40.97 -15.93
CA THR A 242 -23.46 -40.08 -14.86
C THR A 242 -23.85 -40.63 -13.49
N MET A 243 -22.95 -40.51 -12.50
CA MET A 243 -23.20 -40.93 -11.13
C MET A 243 -22.58 -39.94 -10.14
N ASP A 244 -23.38 -39.49 -9.17
CA ASP A 244 -22.93 -38.61 -8.08
C ASP A 244 -23.38 -39.18 -6.73
N TRP A 245 -22.43 -39.76 -5.98
CA TRP A 245 -22.69 -40.38 -4.68
C TRP A 245 -23.11 -39.38 -3.61
N ARG A 246 -22.82 -38.07 -3.78
CA ARG A 246 -23.29 -37.04 -2.84
C ARG A 246 -24.81 -36.94 -2.85
N LYS A 247 -25.43 -37.10 -4.02
CA LYS A 247 -26.90 -37.14 -4.18
C LYS A 247 -27.54 -38.40 -3.58
N LYS A 248 -26.72 -39.40 -3.23
CA LYS A 248 -27.16 -40.63 -2.57
C LYS A 248 -26.99 -40.59 -1.05
N GLY A 249 -26.46 -39.50 -0.49
CA GLY A 249 -26.32 -39.33 0.96
C GLY A 249 -25.24 -40.21 1.60
N VAL A 250 -24.37 -40.83 0.80
CA VAL A 250 -23.29 -41.72 1.29
C VAL A 250 -21.93 -41.02 1.39
N VAL A 251 -21.86 -39.73 1.08
CA VAL A 251 -20.62 -38.93 1.13
C VAL A 251 -20.68 -37.99 2.32
N THR A 252 -19.69 -38.09 3.22
CA THR A 252 -19.56 -37.18 4.36
C THR A 252 -19.16 -35.76 3.93
N PRO A 253 -19.34 -34.74 4.78
CA PRO A 253 -18.79 -33.40 4.53
C PRO A 253 -17.28 -33.41 4.25
N VAL A 254 -16.83 -32.43 3.45
CA VAL A 254 -15.40 -32.23 3.16
C VAL A 254 -14.65 -31.92 4.46
N LYS A 255 -13.50 -32.56 4.65
CA LYS A 255 -12.62 -32.37 5.81
C LYS A 255 -11.31 -31.69 5.38
N ASP A 256 -10.66 -30.99 6.30
CA ASP A 256 -9.29 -30.47 6.13
C ASP A 256 -8.30 -31.38 6.84
N GLN A 257 -7.27 -31.84 6.11
CA GLN A 257 -6.20 -32.67 6.63
C GLN A 257 -5.19 -31.89 7.49
N GLY A 258 -5.25 -30.56 7.50
CA GLY A 258 -4.28 -29.70 8.19
C GLY A 258 -2.87 -29.86 7.64
N GLN A 259 -1.86 -29.75 8.50
CA GLN A 259 -0.44 -29.88 8.15
C GLN A 259 0.08 -31.33 8.25
N CYS A 260 -0.80 -32.32 8.29
CA CYS A 260 -0.43 -33.72 8.35
C CYS A 260 -0.15 -34.29 6.95
N ASP A 261 0.88 -35.13 6.85
CA ASP A 261 1.29 -35.86 5.64
C ASP A 261 0.41 -37.09 5.35
N PHE A 262 -0.67 -37.33 6.10
CA PHE A 262 -1.53 -38.48 5.89
C PHE A 262 -2.53 -38.30 4.74
N SER A 263 -2.14 -38.69 3.53
CA SER A 263 -3.09 -38.97 2.44
C SER A 263 -3.40 -40.47 2.28
N GLY A 264 -2.94 -41.30 3.23
CA GLY A 264 -2.90 -42.76 3.10
C GLY A 264 -3.99 -43.58 3.79
N LEU A 265 -4.81 -43.01 4.69
CA LEU A 265 -5.84 -43.79 5.39
C LEU A 265 -6.99 -42.91 5.87
N ILE A 266 -7.93 -42.61 4.98
CA ILE A 266 -9.32 -42.44 5.41
C ILE A 266 -9.96 -43.82 5.24
N ARG A 267 -9.90 -44.64 6.30
CA ARG A 267 -10.83 -45.76 6.43
C ARG A 267 -12.23 -45.14 6.59
N ALA A 268 -13.07 -45.35 5.58
CA ALA A 268 -14.50 -45.19 5.71
C ALA A 268 -15.05 -46.21 6.72
#